data_AF-A0A6M0L387-F1
#
_entry.id   AF-A0A6M0L387-F1
#
_cell.length_a   1.000
_cell.length_b   1.000
_cell.length_c   1.000
_cell.angle_alpha   90.00
_cell.angle_beta   90.00
_cell.angle_gamma   90.00
#
_symmetry.space_group_name_H-M   'P 1'
#
loop_
_entity.id
_entity.type
_entity.pdbx_description
1 polymer ?
#
loop_
_entity_poly.entity_id
_entity_poly.type
_entity_poly.pdbx_seq_one_letter_code
_entity_poly.pdbx_strand_id
1 'polypeptide(L)' 'MQEYYNTKGKHITEKERYFIEKWKKEGKSNREIDRLLDKNYQTINNEIKRGLIDLSFHGGTKEYYAQKAQQLLLLTK' A
#
# COMPACT_ATOMS: atom_id res chain seq x y z
N MET A 1 -10.86 -28.63 4.96
CA MET A 1 -10.06 -27.95 3.92
C MET A 1 -10.11 -26.47 4.24
N GLN A 2 -8.98 -25.77 4.34
CA GLN A 2 -9.00 -24.32 4.52
C GLN A 2 -9.43 -23.69 3.20
N GLU A 3 -10.61 -23.07 3.17
CA GLU A 3 -11.01 -22.23 2.04
C GLU A 3 -10.07 -21.03 2.01
N TYR A 4 -9.11 -21.06 1.07
CA TYR A 4 -8.37 -19.86 0.72
C TYR A 4 -9.38 -18.90 0.09
N TYR A 5 -9.94 -17.99 0.89
CA TYR A 5 -10.71 -16.84 0.41
C TYR A 5 -9.78 -16.04 -0.49
N ASN A 6 -9.83 -16.40 -1.77
CA ASN A 6 -8.95 -15.88 -2.77
C ASN A 6 -9.51 -14.54 -3.23
N THR A 7 -9.27 -13.48 -2.46
CA THR A 7 -9.52 -12.09 -2.87
C THR A 7 -8.56 -11.61 -3.96
N LYS A 8 -7.89 -12.52 -4.70
CA LYS A 8 -7.15 -12.23 -5.95
C LYS A 8 -8.10 -11.55 -6.93
N GLY A 9 -8.04 -10.23 -6.98
CA GLY A 9 -8.82 -9.43 -7.92
C GLY A 9 -9.32 -8.10 -7.38
N LYS A 10 -9.33 -7.88 -6.05
CA LYS A 10 -9.74 -6.58 -5.52
C LYS A 10 -8.56 -5.60 -5.58
N HIS A 11 -8.59 -4.70 -6.56
CA HIS A 11 -7.71 -3.54 -6.61
C HIS A 11 -7.78 -2.76 -5.29
N ILE A 12 -6.67 -2.12 -4.93
CA ILE A 12 -6.65 -1.16 -3.83
C ILE A 12 -7.41 0.08 -4.29
N THR A 13 -8.47 0.39 -3.54
CA THR A 13 -9.27 1.60 -3.74
C THR A 13 -8.50 2.81 -3.22
N GLU A 14 -8.91 4.00 -3.64
CA GLU A 14 -8.29 5.25 -3.19
C GLU A 14 -8.37 5.41 -1.65
N LYS A 15 -9.52 5.08 -1.04
CA LYS A 15 -9.70 5.12 0.42
C LYS A 15 -8.73 4.17 1.14
N GLU A 16 -8.54 2.96 0.60
CA GLU A 16 -7.61 1.99 1.15
C GLU A 16 -6.15 2.48 1.09
N ARG A 17 -5.74 3.23 0.05
CA ARG A 17 -4.40 3.85 0.00
C ARG A 17 -4.17 4.80 1.17
N TYR A 18 -5.15 5.65 1.50
CA TYR A 18 -5.04 6.56 2.65
C TYR A 18 -4.93 5.81 3.98
N PHE A 19 -5.63 4.68 4.13
CA PHE A 19 -5.45 3.82 5.30
C PHE A 19 -4.06 3.20 5.37
N ILE A 20 -3.53 2.72 4.23
CA ILE A 20 -2.15 2.21 4.15
C ILE A 20 -1.17 3.30 4.58
N GLU A 21 -1.30 4.53 4.08
CA GLU A 21 -0.44 5.65 4.47
C GLU A 21 -0.50 5.93 5.97
N LYS A 22 -1.71 6.04 6.53
CA LYS A 22 -1.89 6.25 7.98
C LYS A 22 -1.22 5.16 8.80
N TRP A 23 -1.44 3.90 8.45
CA TRP A 23 -0.88 2.76 9.19
C TRP A 23 0.62 2.58 9.01
N LYS A 24 1.18 2.95 7.85
CA LYS A 24 2.63 3.02 7.67
C LYS A 24 3.26 4.09 8.56
N LYS A 25 2.61 5.24 8.73
CA LYS A 25 3.03 6.29 9.67
C LYS A 25 2.90 5.85 11.14
N GLU A 26 1.91 5.02 11.47
CA GLU A 26 1.78 4.36 12.77
C GLU A 26 2.81 3.23 13.01
N GLY A 27 3.64 2.90 12.01
CA GLY A 27 4.66 1.84 12.14
C GLY A 27 4.16 0.42 11.91
N LYS A 28 2.93 0.23 11.41
CA LYS A 28 2.39 -1.12 11.12
C LYS A 28 3.13 -1.81 9.99
N SER A 29 3.26 -3.12 10.13
CA SER A 29 3.80 -4.02 9.13
C SER A 29 2.80 -4.27 8.00
N ASN A 30 3.29 -4.63 6.82
CA ASN A 30 2.42 -4.91 5.68
C ASN A 30 1.49 -6.12 5.93
N ARG A 31 1.86 -7.03 6.83
CA ARG A 31 1.02 -8.18 7.24
C ARG A 31 -0.13 -7.77 8.15
N GLU A 32 0.06 -6.77 9.01
CA GLU A 32 -1.02 -6.22 9.82
C GLU A 32 -2.02 -5.46 8.94
N ILE A 33 -1.50 -4.70 7.98
CA ILE A 33 -2.33 -3.98 6.99
C ILE A 33 -3.13 -4.97 6.12
N ASP A 34 -2.55 -6.11 5.73
CA ASP A 34 -3.25 -7.20 5.02
C ASP A 34 -4.49 -7.67 5.80
N ARG A 35 -4.30 -8.01 7.08
CA ARG A 35 -5.39 -8.43 7.97
C ARG A 35 -6.47 -7.37 8.17
N LEU A 36 -6.10 -6.09 8.14
CA LEU A 36 -7.03 -4.97 8.33
C LEU A 36 -7.85 -4.66 7.07
N LEU A 37 -7.25 -4.83 5.88
CA LEU A 37 -7.92 -4.54 4.60
C LEU A 37 -8.57 -5.76 3.96
N ASP A 38 -8.29 -6.96 4.48
CA ASP A 38 -8.61 -8.22 3.83
C ASP A 38 -8.05 -8.26 2.38
N LYS A 39 -6.80 -7.77 2.24
CA LYS A 39 -6.09 -7.67 0.96
C LYS A 39 -4.72 -8.31 1.06
N ASN A 40 -4.49 -9.28 0.17
CA ASN A 40 -3.21 -9.98 0.06
C ASN A 40 -1.99 -9.05 0.22
N TYR A 41 -1.09 -9.44 1.12
CA TYR A 41 0.18 -8.76 1.40
C TYR A 41 0.95 -8.34 0.13
N GLN A 42 0.91 -9.13 -0.95
CA GLN A 42 1.58 -8.85 -2.22
C GLN A 42 1.00 -7.60 -2.89
N THR A 43 -0.32 -7.46 -2.88
CA THR A 43 -1.03 -6.30 -3.44
C THR A 43 -0.65 -5.03 -2.69
N ILE A 44 -0.62 -5.09 -1.35
CA ILE A 44 -0.18 -3.98 -0.49
C ILE A 44 1.28 -3.62 -0.76
N ASN A 45 2.16 -4.62 -0.87
CA ASN A 45 3.58 -4.39 -1.14
C ASN A 45 3.80 -3.71 -2.49
N ASN A 46 3.08 -4.14 -3.53
CA ASN A 46 3.16 -3.55 -4.86
C ASN A 46 2.65 -2.10 -4.86
N GLU A 47 1.58 -1.83 -4.13
CA GLU A 47 1.04 -0.48 -3.95
C GLU A 47 2.01 0.43 -3.18
N ILE A 48 2.61 -0.05 -2.09
CA ILE A 48 3.62 0.70 -1.33
C ILE A 48 4.81 1.03 -2.23
N LYS A 49 5.30 0.07 -3.01
CA LYS A 49 6.41 0.30 -3.96
C LYS A 49 6.07 1.37 -5.00
N ARG A 50 4.81 1.44 -5.46
CA ARG A 50 4.35 2.50 -6.39
C ARG A 50 4.40 3.88 -5.74
N GLY A 51 3.88 4.02 -4.53
CA GLY A 51 3.81 5.30 -3.82
C GLY A 51 5.04 5.68 -2.99
N LEU A 52 6.11 4.87 -3.03
CA LEU A 52 7.30 5.09 -2.22
C LEU A 52 8.04 6.36 -2.72
N ILE A 53 8.40 7.22 -1.78
CA ILE A 53 9.26 8.39 -2.01
C ILE A 53 10.55 8.16 -1.24
N ASP A 54 11.66 8.24 -1.96
CA ASP A 54 12.98 8.24 -1.34
C ASP A 54 13.35 9.66 -0.94
N LEU A 55 13.22 9.97 0.35
CA LEU A 55 13.58 11.28 0.93
C LEU A 55 15.02 11.28 1.46
N SER A 56 15.80 10.21 1.25
CA SER A 56 17.18 10.10 1.75
C SER A 56 18.10 11.21 1.27
N PHE A 57 17.87 11.76 0.07
CA PHE A 57 18.63 12.90 -0.45
C PHE A 57 18.52 14.16 0.43
N HIS A 58 17.45 14.29 1.22
CA HIS A 58 17.23 15.40 2.15
C HIS A 58 17.50 14.99 3.62
N GLY A 59 18.19 13.87 3.85
CA GLY A 59 18.39 13.32 5.21
C GLY A 59 17.13 12.67 5.80
N GLY A 60 16.08 12.48 5.00
CA GLY A 60 14.83 11.83 5.40
C GLY A 60 14.87 10.31 5.22
N THR A 61 13.75 9.65 5.54
CA THR A 61 13.57 8.20 5.33
C THR A 61 12.63 7.90 4.17
N LYS A 62 12.61 6.65 3.71
CA LYS A 62 11.69 6.22 2.64
C LYS A 62 10.28 6.16 3.19
N GLU A 63 9.38 6.95 2.61
CA GLU A 63 8.01 7.09 3.06
C GLU A 63 7.02 6.81 1.94
N TYR A 64 5.87 6.22 2.30
CA TYR A 64 4.79 5.96 1.37
C TYR A 64 3.77 7.10 1.39
N TYR A 65 3.38 7.55 0.19
CA TYR A 65 2.37 8.59 0.01
C TYR A 65 1.25 8.09 -0.92
N ALA A 66 0.01 8.09 -0.42
CA ALA A 66 -1.15 7.59 -1.15
C ALA A 66 -1.40 8.36 -2.45
N GLN A 67 -1.27 9.69 -2.38
CA GLN A 67 -1.50 10.58 -3.53
C GLN A 67 -0.52 10.31 -4.68
N LYS A 68 0.76 10.07 -4.37
CA LYS A 68 1.76 9.72 -5.39
C LYS A 68 1.43 8.38 -6.04
N ALA A 69 1.02 7.40 -5.24
CA ALA A 69 0.64 6.09 -5.74
C ALA A 69 -0.57 6.18 -6.70
N GLN A 70 -1.55 7.03 -6.38
CA GLN A 70 -2.70 7.33 -7.23
C GLN A 70 -2.28 8.01 -8.55
N GLN A 71 -1.40 9.01 -8.50
CA GLN A 71 -0.94 9.73 -9.69
C GLN A 71 -0.20 8.82 -10.67
N LEU A 72 0.70 7.96 -10.15
CA LEU A 72 1.45 7.01 -10.97
C LEU A 72 0.55 5.93 -11.58
N LEU A 73 -0.52 5.53 -10.90
CA LEU A 73 -1.54 4.64 -11.45
C LEU A 73 -2.30 5.28 -12.62
N LEU A 74 -2.56 6.59 -12.56
CA LEU A 74 -3.25 7.31 -13.64
C LEU A 74 -2.36 7.57 -14.85
N LEU A 75 -1.05 7.74 -14.64
CA LEU A 75 -0.05 7.91 -15.70
C LEU A 75 0.29 6.62 -16.47
N THR A 76 -0.09 5.46 -15.93
CA THR A 76 0.20 4.13 -16.52
C THR A 76 -1.01 3.49 -17.22
N LYS A 77 -2.10 4.23 -17.38
CA LYS A 77 -3.31 3.84 -18.13
C LYS A 77 -3.36 4.60 -19.45
#